data_AF-A0A210QC44-F1
#
_entry.id   AF-A0A210QC44-F1
#
_cell.length_a   1.000
_cell.length_b   1.000
_cell.length_c   1.000
_cell.angle_alpha   90.00
_cell.angle_beta   90.00
_cell.angle_gamma   90.00
#
_symmetry.space_group_name_H-M   'P 1'
#
loop_
_entity.id
_entity.type
_entity.pdbx_description
1 polymer ?
#
loop_
_entity_poly.entity_id
_entity_poly.type
_entity_poly.pdbx_seq_one_letter_code
_entity_poly.pdbx_strand_id
1 'polypeptide(L)'
;MEMSTSNEVKLTLCLRNGQQVEFVKPCAATNGGVDFVTLHKVLCSVQQESNAFLTTIVEEEKASSGSTTLKANVGETEDEEEDEEDEEDGSGDASLNGPVEKKQKILS
;
A
#
# COMPACT_ATOMS: atom_id res chain seq x y z
N MET A 1 -0.77 2.51 -43.10
CA MET A 1 -1.27 2.95 -41.79
C MET A 1 -0.31 2.41 -40.76
N GLU A 2 0.59 3.24 -40.25
CA GLU A 2 1.40 2.86 -39.09
C GLU A 2 0.48 2.88 -37.86
N MET A 3 0.33 1.74 -37.20
CA MET A 3 -0.30 1.70 -35.88
C MET A 3 0.71 2.26 -34.90
N SER A 4 0.51 3.52 -34.46
CA SER A 4 1.29 4.08 -33.36
C SER A 4 0.96 3.30 -32.09
N THR A 5 1.81 2.35 -31.72
CA THR A 5 1.72 1.68 -30.43
C THR A 5 2.09 2.69 -29.35
N SER A 6 1.10 3.19 -28.61
CA SER A 6 1.32 3.97 -27.40
C SER A 6 1.89 3.02 -26.35
N ASN A 7 3.08 3.33 -25.84
CA ASN A 7 3.63 2.60 -24.70
C ASN A 7 2.92 3.12 -23.45
N GLU A 8 2.22 2.24 -22.75
CA GLU A 8 1.48 2.60 -21.55
C GLU A 8 1.54 1.50 -20.51
N VAL A 9 1.48 1.90 -19.25
CA VAL A 9 1.25 1.00 -18.12
C VAL A 9 -0.20 1.13 -17.74
N LYS A 10 -0.89 0.00 -17.74
CA LYS A 10 -2.30 -0.10 -17.35
C LYS A 10 -2.44 -1.02 -16.15
N LEU A 11 -3.05 -0.51 -15.09
CA LEU A 11 -3.53 -1.29 -13.95
C LEU A 11 -5.05 -1.26 -13.98
N THR A 12 -5.68 -2.43 -13.86
CA THR A 12 -7.14 -2.57 -13.78
C THR A 12 -7.50 -3.23 -12.47
N LEU A 13 -8.25 -2.51 -11.63
CA LEU A 13 -8.80 -3.02 -10.39
C LEU A 13 -10.23 -3.48 -10.63
N CYS A 14 -10.53 -4.73 -10.29
CA CYS A 14 -11.89 -5.27 -10.33
C CYS A 14 -12.46 -5.29 -8.92
N LEU A 15 -13.48 -4.47 -8.67
CA LEU A 15 -14.13 -4.35 -7.37
C LEU A 15 -15.23 -5.41 -7.21
N ARG A 16 -15.60 -5.69 -5.95
CA ARG A 16 -16.61 -6.70 -5.62
C ARG A 16 -18.00 -6.41 -6.20
N ASN A 17 -18.33 -5.13 -6.39
CA ASN A 17 -19.57 -4.69 -7.05
C ASN A 17 -19.56 -4.90 -8.58
N GLY A 18 -18.51 -5.49 -9.14
CA GLY A 18 -18.33 -5.71 -10.57
C GLY A 18 -17.79 -4.49 -11.33
N GLN A 19 -17.57 -3.36 -10.66
CA GLN A 19 -16.98 -2.17 -11.26
C GLN A 19 -15.49 -2.40 -11.55
N GLN A 20 -15.03 -1.87 -12.67
CA GLN A 20 -13.62 -1.81 -13.01
C GLN A 20 -13.12 -0.37 -12.92
N VAL A 21 -11.94 -0.20 -12.33
CA VAL A 21 -11.24 1.08 -12.26
C VAL A 21 -9.88 0.91 -12.93
N GLU A 22 -9.61 1.77 -13.90
CA GLU A 22 -8.39 1.70 -14.70
C GLU A 22 -7.47 2.89 -14.39
N PHE A 23 -6.21 2.56 -14.10
CA PHE A 23 -5.12 3.53 -14.01
C PHE A 23 -4.25 3.34 -15.24
N VAL A 24 -4.29 4.33 -16.13
CA VAL A 24 -3.51 4.32 -17.38
C VAL A 24 -2.48 5.43 -17.31
N LYS A 25 -1.21 5.07 -17.45
CA LYS A 25 -0.11 6.03 -17.51
C LYS A 25 0.69 5.85 -18.78
N PRO A 26 0.89 6.93 -19.55
CA PRO A 26 1.77 6.88 -20.70
C PRO A 26 3.20 6.61 -20.23
N CYS A 27 3.91 5.79 -20.99
CA CYS A 27 5.32 5.51 -20.77
C CYS A 27 6.08 6.01 -22.00
N ALA A 28 6.67 7.20 -21.91
CA ALA A 28 7.37 7.78 -23.05
C ALA A 28 8.54 6.88 -23.48
N ALA A 29 8.54 6.46 -24.74
CA ALA A 29 9.68 5.78 -25.33
C ALA A 29 10.63 6.80 -25.94
N THR A 30 11.93 6.58 -25.78
CA THR A 30 12.99 7.31 -26.48
C THR A 30 13.78 6.33 -27.33
N ASN A 31 14.26 6.76 -28.50
CA ASN A 31 15.22 6.04 -29.37
C ASN A 31 15.16 4.49 -29.32
N GLY A 32 13.98 3.91 -29.58
CA GLY A 32 13.82 2.46 -29.72
C GLY A 32 13.25 1.70 -28.52
N GLY A 33 12.89 2.37 -27.42
CA GLY A 33 12.19 1.71 -26.32
C GLY A 33 11.89 2.57 -25.11
N VAL A 34 11.26 1.96 -24.11
CA VAL A 34 11.07 2.55 -22.79
C VAL A 34 12.30 2.23 -21.95
N ASP A 35 12.97 3.24 -21.41
CA ASP A 35 14.08 3.02 -20.48
C ASP A 35 13.57 2.64 -19.08
N PHE A 36 14.39 1.90 -18.34
CA PHE A 36 14.01 1.37 -17.03
C PHE A 36 13.72 2.45 -15.98
N VAL A 37 14.38 3.62 -16.06
CA VAL A 37 14.15 4.70 -15.10
C VAL A 37 12.79 5.33 -15.33
N THR A 38 12.42 5.56 -16.59
CA THR A 38 11.08 6.03 -16.98
C THR A 38 10.01 5.02 -16.59
N LEU A 39 10.21 3.73 -16.90
CA LEU A 39 9.27 2.69 -16.51
C LEU A 39 9.08 2.63 -14.99
N HIS A 40 10.17 2.66 -14.22
CA HIS A 40 10.11 2.63 -12.75
C HIS A 40 9.33 3.83 -12.20
N LYS A 41 9.56 5.04 -12.71
CA LYS A 41 8.81 6.23 -12.30
C LYS A 41 7.32 6.09 -12.58
N VAL A 42 6.96 5.57 -13.74
CA VAL A 42 5.56 5.32 -14.11
C VAL A 42 4.94 4.28 -13.18
N LEU A 43 5.64 3.18 -12.88
CA LEU A 43 5.18 2.16 -11.95
C LEU A 43 4.96 2.72 -10.53
N CYS A 44 5.89 3.53 -10.02
CA CYS A 44 5.73 4.19 -8.71
C CYS A 44 4.50 5.12 -8.70
N SER A 45 4.25 5.85 -9.79
CA SER A 45 3.07 6.72 -9.90
C SER A 45 1.77 5.91 -9.88
N VAL A 46 1.69 4.82 -10.66
CA VAL A 46 0.53 3.92 -10.66
C VAL A 46 0.31 3.29 -9.28
N GLN A 47 1.40 2.89 -8.61
CA GLN A 47 1.34 2.36 -7.24
C GLN A 47 0.79 3.39 -6.25
N GLN A 48 1.27 4.64 -6.29
CA GLN A 48 0.80 5.70 -5.40
C GLN A 48 -0.69 5.99 -5.62
N GLU A 49 -1.13 6.10 -6.87
CA GLU A 49 -2.53 6.39 -7.21
C GLU A 49 -3.47 5.25 -6.82
N SER A 50 -3.08 4.00 -7.12
CA SER A 50 -3.87 2.84 -6.74
C SER A 50 -3.93 2.63 -5.23
N ASN A 51 -2.84 2.88 -4.50
CA ASN A 51 -2.84 2.86 -3.04
C ASN A 51 -3.77 3.93 -2.47
N ALA A 52 -3.69 5.18 -2.97
CA ALA A 52 -4.56 6.24 -2.51
C ALA A 52 -6.04 5.90 -2.74
N PHE A 53 -6.37 5.38 -3.92
CA PHE A 53 -7.71 4.94 -4.27
C PHE A 53 -8.22 3.81 -3.36
N LEU A 54 -7.40 2.77 -3.12
CA LEU A 54 -7.77 1.66 -2.24
C LEU A 54 -7.93 2.11 -0.79
N THR A 55 -7.10 3.03 -0.31
CA THR A 55 -7.26 3.63 1.03
C THR A 55 -8.60 4.32 1.16
N THR A 56 -9.00 5.13 0.17
CA THR A 56 -10.32 5.78 0.17
C THR A 56 -11.46 4.76 0.23
N ILE A 57 -11.39 3.67 -0.56
CA ILE A 57 -12.41 2.61 -0.49
C ILE A 57 -12.49 2.00 0.92
N VAL A 58 -11.34 1.68 1.52
CA VAL A 58 -11.32 1.08 2.87
C VAL A 58 -11.89 2.04 3.91
N GLU A 59 -11.61 3.32 3.80
CA GLU A 59 -12.16 4.36 4.69
C GLU A 59 -13.68 4.52 4.51
N GLU A 60 -14.15 4.51 3.26
CA GLU A 60 -15.59 4.54 2.94
C GLU A 60 -16.32 3.30 3.48
N GLU A 61 -15.74 2.11 3.33
CA GLU A 61 -16.32 0.87 3.86
C GLU A 61 -16.38 0.86 5.40
N LYS A 62 -15.34 1.39 6.06
CA LYS A 62 -15.32 1.56 7.52
C LYS A 62 -16.39 2.53 7.99
N ALA A 63 -16.55 3.67 7.31
CA ALA A 63 -17.59 4.66 7.62
C ALA A 63 -18.99 4.10 7.35
N SER A 64 -19.17 3.35 6.26
CA SER A 64 -20.44 2.71 5.90
C SER A 64 -20.83 1.57 6.85
N SER A 65 -19.86 0.89 7.47
CA SER A 65 -20.11 -0.19 8.45
C SER A 65 -20.36 0.34 9.87
N GLY A 66 -20.30 1.66 10.08
CA GLY A 66 -20.31 2.32 11.38
C GLY A 66 -21.61 3.05 11.77
N SER A 67 -22.77 2.75 11.17
CA SER A 67 -24.05 3.37 11.58
C SER A 67 -25.11 2.34 11.97
N THR A 68 -24.89 1.66 13.09
CA THR A 68 -25.97 1.14 13.95
C THR A 68 -25.42 0.86 15.35
N THR A 69 -25.18 1.91 16.12
CA THR A 69 -25.36 1.83 17.58
C THR A 69 -26.34 2.91 17.98
N LEU A 70 -27.62 2.60 17.84
CA LEU A 70 -28.66 3.24 18.63
C LEU A 70 -28.38 2.91 20.11
N LYS A 71 -27.86 3.88 20.86
CA LYS A 71 -28.03 3.96 22.32
C LYS A 71 -28.57 5.36 22.58
N ALA A 72 -29.89 5.53 22.61
CA ALA A 72 -30.70 5.42 23.81
C ALA A 72 -30.19 6.36 24.91
N ASN A 73 -30.95 7.42 25.19
CA ASN A 73 -30.84 8.25 26.38
C ASN A 73 -30.68 7.38 27.65
N VAL A 74 -29.48 7.32 28.21
CA VAL A 74 -29.17 7.04 29.62
C VAL A 74 -27.85 7.77 29.84
N GLY A 75 -27.83 8.93 30.50
CA GLY A 75 -27.86 9.03 31.95
C GLY A 75 -26.41 8.94 32.47
N GLU A 76 -25.86 10.06 32.91
CA GLU A 76 -24.53 10.19 33.52
C GLU A 76 -24.30 9.11 34.59
N THR A 77 -23.16 8.42 34.51
CA THR A 77 -22.41 7.94 35.68
C THR A 77 -20.94 7.89 35.29
N GLU A 78 -20.16 8.73 35.96
CA GLU A 78 -18.71 8.63 36.08
C GLU A 78 -18.37 7.28 36.71
N ASP A 79 -17.42 6.56 36.14
CA ASP A 79 -16.65 5.56 36.87
C ASP A 79 -15.24 5.56 36.28
N GLU A 80 -14.31 5.98 37.12
CA GLU A 80 -12.88 5.76 36.95
C GLU A 80 -12.60 4.25 37.05
N GLU A 81 -11.37 3.84 36.71
CA GLU A 81 -10.60 2.76 37.37
C GLU A 81 -9.54 2.25 36.36
N GLU A 82 -8.36 2.85 36.54
CA GLU A 82 -7.05 2.25 36.71
C GLU A 82 -6.35 1.42 35.60
N ASP A 83 -5.07 1.76 35.55
CA ASP A 83 -3.97 1.47 34.64
C ASP A 83 -3.13 0.36 35.28
N GLU A 84 -2.92 -0.77 34.60
CA GLU A 84 -2.01 -1.83 35.04
C GLU A 84 -1.09 -2.17 33.84
N GLU A 85 0.08 -1.54 33.82
CA GLU A 85 1.23 -1.99 33.03
C GLU A 85 1.82 -3.26 33.66
N ASP A 86 1.97 -4.32 32.87
CA ASP A 86 2.73 -5.51 33.27
C ASP A 86 3.92 -5.68 32.32
N GLU A 87 5.11 -5.34 32.83
CA GLU A 87 6.41 -5.64 32.26
C GLU A 87 6.89 -7.00 32.79
N GLU A 88 7.02 -8.01 31.92
CA GLU A 88 7.79 -9.22 32.23
C GLU A 88 8.77 -9.59 31.12
N ASP A 89 10.01 -9.76 31.58
CA ASP A 89 11.28 -9.98 30.90
C ASP A 89 11.41 -11.43 30.42
N GLY A 90 11.46 -11.61 29.11
CA GLY A 90 11.65 -12.91 28.46
C GLY A 90 13.05 -13.08 27.89
N SER A 91 14.06 -13.28 28.74
CA SER A 91 15.40 -13.70 28.31
C SER A 91 15.37 -15.07 27.61
N GLY A 92 15.73 -15.09 26.32
CA GLY A 92 15.89 -16.30 25.50
C GLY A 92 17.16 -16.20 24.66
N ASP A 93 18.21 -16.87 25.15
CA ASP A 93 19.55 -16.93 24.57
C ASP A 93 19.65 -17.77 23.27
N ALA A 94 20.56 -17.32 22.41
CA ALA A 94 21.26 -18.03 21.32
C ALA A 94 20.53 -18.47 20.03
N SER A 95 20.72 -17.69 18.96
CA SER A 95 21.38 -18.24 17.76
C SER A 95 22.03 -17.18 16.87
N LEU A 96 23.34 -17.36 16.72
CA LEU A 96 24.28 -16.63 15.89
C LEU A 96 23.86 -16.66 14.41
N ASN A 97 23.62 -15.49 13.81
CA ASN A 97 23.82 -15.27 12.38
C ASN A 97 24.33 -13.84 12.19
N GLY A 98 25.67 -13.70 12.22
CA GLY A 98 26.34 -12.43 12.02
C GLY A 98 26.10 -11.83 10.62
N PRO A 99 26.35 -10.52 10.45
CA PRO A 99 26.23 -9.85 9.17
C PRO A 99 27.24 -10.42 8.17
N VAL A 100 26.74 -11.00 7.08
CA VAL A 100 27.57 -11.50 5.98
C VAL A 100 28.13 -10.31 5.22
N GLU A 101 29.41 -9.99 5.43
CA GLU A 101 30.18 -9.06 4.60
C GLU A 101 30.20 -9.56 3.14
N LYS A 102 29.42 -8.95 2.25
CA LYS A 102 29.57 -9.16 0.81
C LYS A 102 30.66 -8.24 0.28
N LYS A 103 31.89 -8.76 0.20
CA LYS A 103 32.98 -8.16 -0.58
C LYS A 103 32.59 -8.16 -2.06
N GLN A 104 32.22 -7.00 -2.61
CA GLN A 104 32.21 -6.81 -4.07
C GLN A 104 33.66 -6.72 -4.56
N LYS A 105 34.10 -7.74 -5.29
CA LYS A 105 35.33 -7.70 -6.07
C LYS A 105 35.01 -6.98 -7.38
N ILE A 106 35.48 -5.74 -7.52
CA ILE A 106 35.54 -5.05 -8.80
C ILE A 106 36.71 -5.67 -9.57
N LEU A 107 36.44 -6.27 -10.73
CA LEU A 107 37.47 -6.57 -11.71
C LEU A 107 37.65 -5.30 -12.56
N SER A 108 38.82 -4.69 -12.42
CA SER A 108 39.36 -3.69 -13.36
C SER A 108 40.37 -4.36 -14.28
#